data_AF-A0A368GTR4-F1
#
_entry.id   AF-A0A368GTR4-F1
#
_cell.length_a   1.000
_cell.length_b   1.000
_cell.length_c   1.000
_cell.angle_alpha   90.00
_cell.angle_beta   90.00
_cell.angle_gamma   90.00
#
_symmetry.space_group_name_H-M   'P 1'
#
loop_
_entity.id
_entity.type
_entity.pdbx_description
1 polymer ?
#
loop_
_entity_poly.entity_id
_entity_poly.type
_entity_poly.pdbx_seq_one_letter_code
_entity_poly.pdbx_strand_id
1 'polypeptide(L)'
;MNNAKLEMLPDFEWKKDDLVHFFISDNPKLDTAVLREKIGTSKVPADTFIQKPFTCGPGRTTSCGCRIIEDDVVIGLEKNEDLESVVEIDGTLKIANTSLEELPEMPKLRRIIQKNGLPTLIIQDNPELTSIQSISYVDEVVNADPKKAVVIKNNPKLCINLEDEDAPFVLSYGDGVRRCPSNQFQ
;
A
#
# COMPACT_ATOMS: atom_id res chain seq x y z
N MET A 1 15.17 18.78 1.64
CA MET A 1 15.90 18.35 2.86
C MET A 1 15.31 17.02 3.28
N ASN A 2 16.14 15.97 3.41
CA ASN A 2 15.68 14.67 3.92
C ASN A 2 15.78 14.71 5.47
N ASN A 3 14.67 14.47 6.15
CA ASN A 3 14.58 14.46 7.61
C ASN A 3 14.46 13.05 8.20
N ALA A 4 14.88 12.00 7.48
CA ALA A 4 14.75 10.58 7.85
C ALA A 4 15.32 10.17 9.23
N LYS A 5 16.10 11.04 9.88
CA LYS A 5 16.63 10.82 11.24
C LYS A 5 15.77 11.42 12.35
N LEU A 6 14.75 12.22 12.01
CA LEU A 6 13.87 12.86 12.96
C LEU A 6 12.85 11.84 13.48
N GLU A 7 12.89 11.50 14.76
CA GLU A 7 12.01 10.48 15.35
C GLU A 7 10.80 11.08 16.06
N MET A 8 10.90 12.34 16.48
CA MET A 8 9.83 13.07 17.13
C MET A 8 9.72 14.46 16.51
N LEU A 9 8.48 14.92 16.31
CA LEU A 9 8.24 16.31 15.97
C LEU A 9 8.58 17.17 17.20
N PRO A 10 9.33 18.27 17.04
CA PRO A 10 9.46 19.24 18.11
C PRO A 10 8.11 19.90 18.37
N ASP A 11 7.91 20.38 19.60
CA ASP A 11 6.76 21.22 19.89
C ASP A 11 6.88 22.53 19.11
N PHE A 12 5.84 22.83 18.33
CA PHE A 12 5.79 24.04 17.55
C PHE A 12 4.77 25.02 18.14
N GLU A 13 5.24 26.15 18.63
CA GLU A 13 4.40 27.30 18.96
C GLU A 13 4.47 28.32 17.82
N TRP A 14 3.32 28.62 17.22
CA TRP A 14 3.19 29.71 16.26
C TRP A 14 1.86 30.42 16.50
N LYS A 15 1.83 31.71 16.17
CA LYS A 15 0.67 32.58 16.36
C LYS A 15 -0.25 32.51 15.15
N LYS A 16 -1.49 32.96 15.36
CA LYS A 16 -2.40 33.26 14.26
C LYS A 16 -1.73 34.29 13.34
N ASP A 17 -1.68 33.98 12.04
CA ASP A 17 -1.06 34.76 10.97
C ASP A 17 0.47 34.64 10.80
N ASP A 18 1.14 33.79 11.58
CA ASP A 18 2.55 33.45 11.30
C ASP A 18 2.67 32.69 9.96
N LEU A 19 3.62 33.11 9.12
CA LEU A 19 3.99 32.39 7.91
C LEU A 19 4.99 31.29 8.25
N VAL A 20 4.51 30.06 8.36
CA VAL A 20 5.33 28.89 8.68
C VAL A 20 5.30 27.90 7.52
N HIS A 21 6.48 27.55 7.01
CA HIS A 21 6.64 26.57 5.93
C HIS A 21 7.09 25.23 6.53
N PHE A 22 6.36 24.16 6.26
CA PHE A 22 6.77 22.80 6.62
C PHE A 22 7.09 22.00 5.38
N PHE A 23 8.22 21.29 5.42
CA PHE A 23 8.57 20.29 4.41
C PHE A 23 9.04 19.02 5.11
N ILE A 24 8.14 18.05 5.23
CA ILE A 24 8.37 16.76 5.89
C ILE A 24 7.98 15.66 4.89
N SER A 25 8.95 14.83 4.52
CA SER A 25 8.77 13.78 3.51
C SER A 25 9.70 12.61 3.79
N ASP A 26 9.28 11.40 3.41
CA ASP A 26 10.15 10.21 3.40
C ASP A 26 10.77 9.88 4.77
N ASN A 27 9.97 9.96 5.83
CA ASN A 27 10.37 9.62 7.19
C ASN A 27 9.44 8.55 7.81
N PRO A 28 9.86 7.25 7.83
CA PRO A 28 9.09 6.17 8.43
C PRO A 28 8.99 6.22 9.95
N LYS A 29 9.79 7.05 10.63
CA LYS A 29 9.83 7.10 12.10
C LYS A 29 8.89 8.13 12.70
N LEU A 30 8.38 9.04 11.86
CA LEU A 30 7.73 10.24 12.32
C LEU A 30 6.21 10.13 12.23
N ASP A 31 5.56 10.24 13.39
CA ASP A 31 4.12 10.46 13.44
C ASP A 31 3.81 11.93 13.17
N THR A 32 3.15 12.22 12.05
CA THR A 32 2.76 13.57 11.65
C THR A 32 1.30 13.89 11.93
N ALA A 33 0.54 13.00 12.57
CA ALA A 33 -0.91 13.13 12.69
C ALA A 33 -1.33 14.45 13.36
N VAL A 34 -0.73 14.76 14.51
CA VAL A 34 -1.02 15.98 15.29
C VAL A 34 -0.69 17.24 14.50
N LEU A 35 0.45 17.26 13.80
CA LEU A 35 0.87 18.41 13.01
C LEU A 35 -0.06 18.65 11.81
N ARG A 36 -0.48 17.57 11.14
CA ARG A 36 -1.44 17.65 10.02
C ARG A 36 -2.79 18.19 10.47
N GLU A 37 -3.29 17.76 11.62
CA GLU A 37 -4.55 18.27 12.20
C GLU A 37 -4.46 19.77 12.51
N LYS A 38 -3.37 20.18 13.18
CA LYS A 38 -3.12 21.59 13.52
C LYS A 38 -3.02 22.47 12.28
N ILE A 39 -2.44 21.96 11.19
CA ILE A 39 -2.32 22.70 9.93
C ILE A 39 -3.63 22.72 9.14
N GLY A 40 -4.44 21.66 9.18
CA GLY A 40 -5.77 21.64 8.56
C GLY A 40 -6.70 22.73 9.09
N THR A 41 -6.44 23.27 10.28
CA THR A 41 -7.19 24.37 10.90
C THR A 41 -6.50 25.74 10.79
N SER A 42 -5.30 25.79 10.21
CA SER A 42 -4.46 27.00 10.09
C SER A 42 -4.27 27.42 8.63
N LYS A 43 -4.06 28.72 8.37
CA LYS A 43 -3.60 29.16 7.05
C LYS A 43 -2.10 28.91 6.96
N VAL A 44 -1.70 27.94 6.13
CA VAL A 44 -0.29 27.71 5.78
C VAL A 44 -0.03 28.09 4.32
N PRO A 45 1.22 28.45 3.97
CA PRO A 45 1.66 28.62 2.59
C PRO A 45 1.36 27.39 1.73
N ALA A 46 1.00 27.63 0.46
CA ALA A 46 0.60 26.57 -0.48
C ALA A 46 1.74 25.57 -0.84
N ASP A 47 2.99 25.96 -0.62
CA ASP A 47 4.19 25.13 -0.78
C ASP A 47 4.51 24.27 0.45
N THR A 48 3.67 24.33 1.50
CA THR A 48 3.78 23.43 2.66
C THR A 48 3.47 22.00 2.24
N PHE A 49 4.39 21.09 2.51
CA PHE A 49 4.22 19.65 2.31
C PHE A 49 4.54 18.88 3.58
N ILE A 50 3.57 18.08 4.02
CA ILE A 50 3.73 17.18 5.15
C ILE A 50 3.24 15.82 4.71
N GLN A 51 4.08 14.81 4.83
CA GLN A 51 3.73 13.42 4.62
C GLN A 51 2.60 12.97 5.56
N LYS A 52 1.95 11.86 5.23
CA LYS A 52 1.12 11.13 6.20
C LYS A 52 2.04 10.48 7.28
N PRO A 53 1.49 10.04 8.42
CA PRO A 53 2.31 9.41 9.46
C PRO A 53 3.11 8.21 8.94
N PHE A 54 4.39 8.13 9.32
CA PHE A 54 5.27 6.99 9.02
C PHE A 54 5.33 6.64 7.51
N THR A 55 5.51 7.65 6.67
CA THR A 55 5.51 7.50 5.20
C THR A 55 6.91 7.28 4.65
N CYS A 56 7.01 6.42 3.64
CA CYS A 56 8.19 6.21 2.83
C CYS A 56 7.90 6.57 1.37
N GLY A 57 8.84 7.22 0.71
CA GLY A 57 8.74 7.61 -0.69
C GLY A 57 9.52 6.70 -1.64
N PRO A 58 9.72 7.15 -2.89
CA PRO A 58 10.46 6.41 -3.91
C PRO A 58 11.95 6.21 -3.60
N GLY A 59 12.52 7.08 -2.76
CA GLY A 59 13.91 7.04 -2.33
C GLY A 59 14.21 6.01 -1.21
N ARG A 60 13.21 5.29 -0.70
CA ARG A 60 13.38 4.34 0.40
C ARG A 60 14.34 3.21 0.01
N THR A 61 15.20 2.81 0.95
CA THR A 61 16.07 1.64 0.82
C THR A 61 15.45 0.38 1.44
N THR A 62 14.47 0.54 2.33
CA THR A 62 13.71 -0.52 2.97
C THR A 62 12.27 -0.06 3.22
N SER A 63 11.34 -1.01 3.30
CA SER A 63 9.94 -0.78 3.68
C SER A 63 9.71 -1.00 5.18
N CYS A 64 10.74 -1.42 5.92
CA CYS A 64 10.69 -1.61 7.36
C CYS A 64 10.30 -0.31 8.06
N GLY A 65 9.25 -0.37 8.89
CA GLY A 65 8.72 0.77 9.64
C GLY A 65 7.81 1.70 8.84
N CYS A 66 7.70 1.53 7.52
CA CYS A 66 6.73 2.27 6.72
C CYS A 66 5.32 1.81 7.09
N ARG A 67 4.43 2.75 7.39
CA ARG A 67 2.98 2.49 7.37
C ARG A 67 2.37 2.84 6.03
N ILE A 68 2.91 3.85 5.36
CA ILE A 68 2.41 4.34 4.09
C ILE A 68 3.56 4.37 3.10
N ILE A 69 3.34 3.86 1.89
CA ILE A 69 4.33 3.89 0.82
C ILE A 69 3.77 4.76 -0.31
N GLU A 70 4.41 5.89 -0.58
CA GLU A 70 4.12 6.80 -1.71
C GLU A 70 5.04 6.46 -2.90
N ASP A 71 4.93 5.24 -3.40
CA ASP A 71 5.69 4.67 -4.53
C ASP A 71 5.06 3.33 -4.95
N ASP A 72 5.50 2.79 -6.09
CA ASP A 72 5.19 1.41 -6.45
C ASP A 72 5.87 0.41 -5.50
N VAL A 73 5.17 -0.69 -5.22
CA VAL A 73 5.65 -1.83 -4.44
C VAL A 73 5.73 -3.03 -5.36
N VAL A 74 6.95 -3.46 -5.67
CA VAL A 74 7.22 -4.67 -6.46
C VAL A 74 7.71 -5.77 -5.52
N ILE A 75 6.94 -6.83 -5.41
CA ILE A 75 7.29 -8.00 -4.60
C ILE A 75 8.47 -8.74 -5.24
N GLY A 76 9.44 -9.15 -4.41
CA GLY A 76 10.70 -9.76 -4.84
C GLY A 76 11.87 -8.78 -4.96
N LEU A 77 11.65 -7.48 -4.69
CA LEU A 77 12.75 -6.53 -4.48
C LEU A 77 13.10 -6.44 -3.00
N GLU A 78 14.40 -6.44 -2.69
CA GLU A 78 14.95 -6.36 -1.32
C GLU A 78 14.34 -5.21 -0.49
N LYS A 79 14.13 -4.04 -1.12
CA LYS A 79 13.53 -2.88 -0.43
C LYS A 79 12.09 -3.10 0.05
N ASN A 80 11.42 -4.16 -0.40
CA ASN A 80 10.00 -4.47 -0.12
C ASN A 80 9.83 -5.81 0.62
N GLU A 81 10.87 -6.35 1.26
CA GLU A 81 10.75 -7.60 2.02
C GLU A 81 9.91 -7.43 3.29
N ASP A 82 10.04 -6.29 3.98
CA ASP A 82 9.30 -5.99 5.20
C ASP A 82 8.05 -5.14 4.93
N LEU A 83 6.87 -5.77 4.90
CA LEU A 83 5.58 -5.08 4.63
C LEU A 83 4.56 -5.19 5.78
N GLU A 84 4.92 -5.81 6.91
CA GLU A 84 3.99 -6.12 8.01
C GLU A 84 3.30 -4.88 8.64
N SER A 85 3.97 -3.71 8.59
CA SER A 85 3.44 -2.45 9.12
C SER A 85 2.65 -1.64 8.10
N VAL A 86 2.71 -1.99 6.82
CA VAL A 86 2.13 -1.21 5.74
C VAL A 86 0.61 -1.32 5.78
N VAL A 87 -0.05 -0.17 5.85
CA VAL A 87 -1.50 -0.03 5.83
C VAL A 87 -2.02 0.49 4.49
N GLU A 88 -1.20 1.27 3.79
CA GLU A 88 -1.58 1.94 2.55
C GLU A 88 -0.41 2.04 1.56
N ILE A 89 -0.72 1.79 0.29
CA ILE A 89 0.20 1.99 -0.83
C ILE A 89 -0.44 3.02 -1.77
N ASP A 90 0.16 4.21 -1.86
CA ASP A 90 -0.12 5.24 -2.85
C ASP A 90 0.75 4.97 -4.09
N GLY A 91 0.39 3.93 -4.85
CA GLY A 91 1.13 3.43 -6.00
C GLY A 91 0.54 2.11 -6.53
N THR A 92 1.33 1.42 -7.34
CA THR A 92 1.02 0.08 -7.87
C THR A 92 1.60 -0.99 -6.97
N LEU A 93 0.78 -1.92 -6.47
CA LEU A 93 1.26 -3.18 -5.91
C LEU A 93 1.43 -4.21 -7.04
N LYS A 94 2.65 -4.70 -7.25
CA LYS A 94 3.00 -5.59 -8.36
C LYS A 94 3.63 -6.88 -7.85
N ILE A 95 2.97 -7.99 -8.16
CA ILE A 95 3.45 -9.36 -7.98
C ILE A 95 3.53 -9.99 -9.37
N ALA A 96 4.71 -9.95 -9.97
CA ALA A 96 4.86 -10.43 -11.33
C ALA A 96 6.18 -11.16 -11.56
N ASN A 97 6.12 -12.25 -12.32
CA ASN A 97 7.27 -13.08 -12.66
C ASN A 97 8.00 -13.61 -11.41
N THR A 98 7.26 -14.00 -10.38
CA THR A 98 7.82 -14.58 -9.16
C THR A 98 7.64 -16.10 -9.14
N SER A 99 8.47 -16.78 -8.35
CA SER A 99 8.34 -18.20 -8.05
C SER A 99 7.70 -18.44 -6.67
N LEU A 100 6.98 -17.45 -6.15
CA LEU A 100 6.33 -17.54 -4.84
C LEU A 100 5.11 -18.46 -4.93
N GLU A 101 4.97 -19.35 -3.96
CA GLU A 101 3.76 -20.17 -3.79
C GLU A 101 2.64 -19.37 -3.11
N GLU A 102 3.01 -18.45 -2.23
CA GLU A 102 2.13 -17.58 -1.45
C GLU A 102 2.61 -16.13 -1.52
N LEU A 103 1.68 -15.19 -1.39
CA LEU A 103 2.01 -13.77 -1.30
C LEU A 103 2.71 -13.47 0.03
N PRO A 104 3.60 -12.47 0.09
CA PRO A 104 4.14 -12.02 1.37
C PRO A 104 3.01 -11.49 2.26
N GLU A 105 3.14 -11.74 3.55
CA GLU A 105 2.17 -11.30 4.55
C GLU A 105 2.09 -9.77 4.61
N MET A 106 0.88 -9.26 4.46
CA MET A 106 0.55 -7.83 4.54
C MET A 106 -0.69 -7.62 5.44
N PRO A 107 -0.66 -8.08 6.70
CA PRO A 107 -1.86 -8.25 7.53
C PRO A 107 -2.59 -6.94 7.84
N LYS A 108 -1.88 -5.81 7.74
CA LYS A 108 -2.40 -4.46 8.01
C LYS A 108 -2.78 -3.69 6.74
N LEU A 109 -2.47 -4.22 5.55
CA LEU A 109 -2.77 -3.54 4.31
C LEU A 109 -4.28 -3.47 4.12
N ARG A 110 -4.81 -2.25 4.00
CA ARG A 110 -6.24 -2.01 3.78
C ARG A 110 -6.50 -1.22 2.50
N ARG A 111 -5.52 -0.48 2.00
CA ARG A 111 -5.73 0.47 0.90
C ARG A 111 -4.60 0.42 -0.11
N ILE A 112 -4.97 0.37 -1.39
CA ILE A 112 -4.04 0.54 -2.51
C ILE A 112 -4.65 1.57 -3.45
N ILE A 113 -3.91 2.63 -3.76
CA ILE A 113 -4.41 3.81 -4.45
C ILE A 113 -3.48 4.14 -5.61
N GLN A 114 -4.02 4.13 -6.84
CA GLN A 114 -3.28 4.52 -8.04
C GLN A 114 -4.09 5.56 -8.84
N LYS A 115 -3.64 6.82 -8.83
CA LYS A 115 -4.38 7.94 -9.42
C LYS A 115 -3.99 8.26 -10.85
N ASN A 116 -2.89 7.69 -11.36
CA ASN A 116 -2.34 8.02 -12.68
C ASN A 116 -2.91 7.15 -13.82
N GLY A 117 -3.96 6.37 -13.56
CA GLY A 117 -4.62 5.52 -14.56
C GLY A 117 -3.86 4.23 -14.93
N LEU A 118 -2.71 3.98 -14.32
CA LEU A 118 -2.06 2.67 -14.31
C LEU A 118 -2.85 1.70 -13.40
N PRO A 119 -2.74 0.38 -13.58
CA PRO A 119 -3.35 -0.57 -12.66
C PRO A 119 -2.87 -0.34 -11.22
N THR A 120 -3.79 -0.47 -10.27
CA THR A 120 -3.51 -0.37 -8.83
C THR A 120 -2.86 -1.64 -8.30
N LEU A 121 -3.26 -2.81 -8.82
CA LEU A 121 -2.75 -4.11 -8.45
C LEU A 121 -2.49 -4.96 -9.69
N ILE A 122 -1.32 -5.59 -9.74
CA ILE A 122 -0.91 -6.48 -10.82
C ILE A 122 -0.44 -7.80 -10.21
N ILE A 123 -1.11 -8.91 -10.57
CA ILE A 123 -0.73 -10.28 -10.23
C ILE A 123 -0.62 -11.07 -11.54
N GLN A 124 0.59 -11.20 -12.07
CA GLN A 124 0.76 -11.80 -13.39
C GLN A 124 1.98 -12.71 -13.54
N ASP A 125 1.84 -13.75 -14.35
CA ASP A 125 2.95 -14.62 -14.73
C ASP A 125 3.66 -15.26 -13.53
N ASN A 126 2.91 -15.67 -12.50
CA ASN A 126 3.42 -16.37 -11.33
C ASN A 126 3.00 -17.86 -11.40
N PRO A 127 3.86 -18.77 -11.89
CA PRO A 127 3.50 -20.17 -12.17
C PRO A 127 3.16 -20.97 -10.91
N GLU A 128 3.78 -20.62 -9.78
CA GLU A 128 3.67 -21.36 -8.53
C GLU A 128 2.64 -20.77 -7.56
N LEU A 129 2.17 -19.54 -7.80
CA LEU A 129 1.25 -18.84 -6.91
C LEU A 129 -0.07 -19.59 -6.80
N THR A 130 -0.45 -19.96 -5.57
CA THR A 130 -1.63 -20.77 -5.28
C THR A 130 -2.78 -19.96 -4.68
N SER A 131 -2.48 -18.89 -3.94
CA SER A 131 -3.45 -18.13 -3.15
C SER A 131 -3.28 -16.61 -3.29
N ILE A 132 -4.38 -15.87 -3.12
CA ILE A 132 -4.43 -14.40 -2.98
C ILE A 132 -4.85 -13.95 -1.57
N GLN A 133 -4.86 -14.85 -0.59
CA GLN A 133 -5.40 -14.57 0.75
C GLN A 133 -4.80 -13.33 1.40
N SER A 134 -3.49 -13.08 1.27
CA SER A 134 -2.82 -11.93 1.89
C SER A 134 -3.33 -10.57 1.38
N ILE A 135 -4.10 -10.54 0.29
CA ILE A 135 -4.76 -9.33 -0.25
C ILE A 135 -6.28 -9.42 -0.26
N SER A 136 -6.90 -10.53 0.16
CA SER A 136 -8.37 -10.67 0.18
C SER A 136 -9.02 -9.69 1.17
N TYR A 137 -8.26 -9.25 2.18
CA TYR A 137 -8.66 -8.29 3.21
C TYR A 137 -8.34 -6.81 2.88
N VAL A 138 -8.02 -6.49 1.62
CA VAL A 138 -7.88 -5.10 1.18
C VAL A 138 -9.27 -4.49 1.02
N ASP A 139 -9.57 -3.47 1.82
CA ASP A 139 -10.87 -2.79 1.84
C ASP A 139 -11.07 -1.91 0.61
N GLU A 140 -10.03 -1.18 0.19
CA GLU A 140 -10.12 -0.19 -0.88
C GLU A 140 -9.02 -0.38 -1.92
N VAL A 141 -9.44 -0.65 -3.15
CA VAL A 141 -8.59 -0.56 -4.35
C VAL A 141 -9.09 0.63 -5.17
N VAL A 142 -8.35 1.73 -5.12
CA VAL A 142 -8.73 2.98 -5.79
C VAL A 142 -7.96 3.13 -7.08
N ASN A 143 -8.70 3.34 -8.17
CA ASN A 143 -8.15 3.65 -9.49
C ASN A 143 -8.99 4.73 -10.18
N ALA A 144 -8.38 5.50 -11.08
CA ALA A 144 -9.11 6.41 -11.95
C ALA A 144 -10.08 5.68 -12.90
N ASP A 145 -9.74 4.45 -13.31
CA ASP A 145 -10.58 3.54 -14.09
C ASP A 145 -10.73 2.20 -13.33
N PRO A 146 -11.85 1.98 -12.62
CA PRO A 146 -12.07 0.77 -11.83
C PRO A 146 -11.95 -0.53 -12.64
N LYS A 147 -12.24 -0.50 -13.96
CA LYS A 147 -12.14 -1.69 -14.82
C LYS A 147 -10.70 -2.09 -15.14
N LYS A 148 -9.74 -1.20 -14.90
CA LYS A 148 -8.30 -1.42 -15.10
C LYS A 148 -7.54 -1.44 -13.78
N ALA A 149 -8.25 -1.35 -12.65
CA ALA A 149 -7.66 -1.27 -11.33
C ALA A 149 -6.84 -2.52 -10.99
N VAL A 150 -7.32 -3.70 -11.38
CA VAL A 150 -6.70 -4.98 -11.04
C VAL A 150 -6.45 -5.80 -12.30
N VAL A 151 -5.24 -6.35 -12.41
CA VAL A 151 -4.85 -7.27 -13.47
C VAL A 151 -4.43 -8.60 -12.83
N ILE A 152 -5.20 -9.67 -13.05
CA ILE A 152 -4.84 -11.03 -12.66
C ILE A 152 -4.74 -11.89 -13.93
N LYS A 153 -3.55 -12.38 -14.26
CA LYS A 153 -3.33 -13.10 -15.53
C LYS A 153 -2.21 -14.13 -15.43
N ASN A 154 -2.31 -15.25 -16.15
CA ASN A 154 -1.22 -16.22 -16.30
C ASN A 154 -0.68 -16.76 -14.96
N ASN A 155 -1.55 -17.01 -13.98
CA ASN A 155 -1.21 -17.66 -12.72
C ASN A 155 -1.88 -19.05 -12.69
N PRO A 156 -1.29 -20.10 -13.30
CA PRO A 156 -1.97 -21.38 -13.57
C PRO A 156 -2.40 -22.14 -12.32
N LYS A 157 -1.64 -22.04 -11.22
CA LYS A 157 -1.97 -22.70 -9.95
C LYS A 157 -2.91 -21.88 -9.07
N LEU A 158 -3.09 -20.59 -9.35
CA LEU A 158 -3.90 -19.70 -8.55
C LEU A 158 -5.36 -20.14 -8.54
N CYS A 159 -5.95 -20.19 -7.35
CA CYS A 159 -7.37 -20.40 -7.17
C CYS A 159 -7.87 -19.68 -5.92
N ILE A 160 -9.19 -19.45 -5.85
CA ILE A 160 -9.86 -18.85 -4.69
C ILE A 160 -10.38 -19.97 -3.79
N ASN A 161 -10.03 -19.93 -2.51
CA ASN A 161 -10.55 -20.84 -1.49
C ASN A 161 -11.99 -20.45 -1.12
N LEU A 162 -12.78 -21.44 -0.69
CA LEU A 162 -14.16 -21.24 -0.22
C LEU A 162 -14.27 -20.18 0.88
N GLU A 163 -13.30 -20.13 1.79
CA GLU A 163 -13.25 -19.18 2.91
C GLU A 163 -13.06 -17.72 2.46
N ASP A 164 -12.49 -17.50 1.27
CA ASP A 164 -12.20 -16.18 0.71
C ASP A 164 -13.27 -15.71 -0.30
N GLU A 165 -14.25 -16.56 -0.66
CA GLU A 165 -15.21 -16.25 -1.74
C GLU A 165 -16.04 -14.99 -1.48
N ASP A 166 -16.41 -14.75 -0.22
CA ASP A 166 -17.21 -13.60 0.21
C ASP A 166 -16.36 -12.36 0.53
N ALA A 167 -15.03 -12.44 0.38
CA ALA A 167 -14.17 -11.30 0.64
C ALA A 167 -14.47 -10.16 -0.35
N PRO A 168 -14.61 -8.89 0.10
CA PRO A 168 -14.96 -7.77 -0.78
C PRO A 168 -14.05 -7.62 -2.00
N PHE A 169 -12.75 -7.88 -1.82
CA PHE A 169 -11.77 -7.90 -2.89
C PHE A 169 -12.10 -8.98 -3.94
N VAL A 170 -12.40 -10.20 -3.49
CA VAL A 170 -12.71 -11.34 -4.35
C VAL A 170 -14.01 -11.11 -5.13
N LEU A 171 -15.03 -10.59 -4.47
CA LEU A 171 -16.30 -10.22 -5.13
C LEU A 171 -16.12 -9.15 -6.21
N SER A 172 -15.14 -8.25 -6.05
CA SER A 172 -14.91 -7.15 -6.99
C SER A 172 -13.94 -7.50 -8.13
N TYR A 173 -12.94 -8.34 -7.86
CA TYR A 173 -11.78 -8.54 -8.74
C TYR A 173 -11.40 -10.00 -8.97
N GLY A 174 -12.04 -10.95 -8.29
CA GLY A 174 -11.79 -12.39 -8.43
C GLY A 174 -12.37 -13.02 -9.70
N ASP A 175 -13.11 -12.25 -10.49
CA ASP A 175 -13.67 -12.69 -11.77
C ASP A 175 -12.56 -13.16 -12.72
N GLY A 176 -12.68 -14.39 -13.22
CA GLY A 176 -11.67 -15.04 -14.07
C GLY A 176 -10.63 -15.86 -13.30
N VAL A 177 -10.60 -15.82 -11.98
CA VAL A 177 -9.82 -16.77 -11.15
C VAL A 177 -10.69 -17.99 -10.84
N ARG A 178 -10.13 -19.19 -11.08
CA ARG A 178 -10.84 -20.45 -10.80
C ARG A 178 -11.00 -20.65 -9.29
N ARG A 179 -12.01 -21.40 -8.88
CA ARG A 179 -12.18 -21.81 -7.47
C ARG A 179 -11.30 -23.02 -7.21
N CYS A 180 -10.76 -23.12 -5.99
CA CYS A 180 -9.98 -24.29 -5.62
C CYS A 180 -10.91 -25.52 -5.58
N PRO A 181 -10.43 -26.71 -5.94
CA PRO A 181 -11.20 -27.93 -5.73
C PRO A 181 -11.59 -27.99 -4.27
N SER A 182 -12.87 -28.21 -3.97
CA SER A 182 -13.28 -28.54 -2.61
C SER A 182 -12.48 -29.78 -2.23
N ASN A 183 -11.68 -29.71 -1.15
CA ASN A 183 -11.17 -30.93 -0.54
C ASN A 183 -12.40 -31.77 -0.22
N GLN A 184 -12.63 -32.83 -0.99
CA GLN A 184 -13.63 -33.83 -0.63
C GLN A 184 -13.17 -34.36 0.71
N PHE A 185 -13.92 -34.02 1.76
CA PHE A 185 -13.71 -34.47 3.13
C PHE A 185 -13.17 -35.90 3.17
N GLN A 186 -11.96 -36.06 3.71
CA GLN A 186 -11.55 -37.33 4.34
C GLN A 186 -12.22 -37.41 5.71
#